data_AF-A0A136N8T3-F1
#
_entry.id   AF-A0A136N8T3-F1
#
_cell.length_a   1.000
_cell.length_b   1.000
_cell.length_c   1.000
_cell.angle_alpha   90.00
_cell.angle_beta   90.00
_cell.angle_gamma   90.00
#
_symmetry.space_group_name_H-M   'P 1'
#
loop_
_entity.id
_entity.type
_entity.pdbx_description
1 polymer ?
#
loop_
_entity_poly.entity_id
_entity_poly.type
_entity_poly.pdbx_seq_one_letter_code
_entity_poly.pdbx_strand_id
1 'polypeptide(L)'
;MLKMELQSSMVKSIKNVFDKLKMLNSKSKYLPEIKIRGKAKNSDHFYFGEKGIPSIFIYSMGGGGYYHDVFDKAATLSLTNFENTAQLLIDFVQSK
;
A
#
# COMPACT_ATOMS: atom_id res chain seq x y z
N MET A 1 8.99 -1.18 -4.39
CA MET A 1 8.43 0.12 -3.96
C MET A 1 6.96 -0.08 -3.66
N LEU A 2 6.45 0.47 -2.56
CA LEU A 2 5.04 0.45 -2.21
C LEU A 2 4.38 1.79 -2.51
N LYS A 3 3.14 1.77 -3.00
CA LYS A 3 2.34 2.96 -3.20
C LYS A 3 1.04 2.85 -2.41
N MET A 4 0.69 3.96 -1.78
CA MET A 4 -0.50 4.09 -0.94
C MET A 4 -1.43 5.17 -1.48
N GLU A 5 -2.72 4.85 -1.53
CA GLU A 5 -3.80 5.77 -1.86
C GLU A 5 -4.57 6.15 -0.60
N LEU A 6 -4.75 7.46 -0.39
CA LEU A 6 -5.56 7.99 0.69
C LEU A 6 -6.96 8.36 0.19
N GLN A 7 -7.99 8.00 0.96
CA GLN A 7 -9.36 8.44 0.72
C GLN A 7 -9.70 9.67 1.57
N SER A 8 -10.34 10.68 0.97
CA SER A 8 -10.63 11.95 1.62
C SER A 8 -11.93 11.90 2.43
N SER A 9 -11.81 11.79 3.74
CA SER A 9 -12.80 12.29 4.72
C SER A 9 -12.25 12.40 6.15
N MET A 10 -11.02 11.94 6.42
CA MET A 10 -10.26 12.28 7.63
C MET A 10 -8.75 12.39 7.33
N VAL A 11 -8.31 13.52 6.76
CA VAL A 11 -6.92 13.75 6.34
C VAL A 11 -5.89 13.53 7.47
N LYS A 12 -6.29 13.74 8.74
CA LYS A 12 -5.39 13.62 9.89
C LYS A 12 -5.12 12.16 10.30
N SER A 13 -6.13 11.29 10.36
CA SER A 13 -5.94 9.90 10.82
C SER A 13 -5.15 9.06 9.82
N ILE A 14 -5.40 9.25 8.52
CA ILE A 14 -4.75 8.48 7.47
C ILE A 14 -3.31 8.98 7.22
N LYS A 15 -3.05 10.28 7.39
CA LYS A 15 -1.67 10.79 7.39
C LYS A 15 -0.82 10.12 8.47
N ASN A 16 -1.37 9.93 9.67
CA ASN A 16 -0.67 9.22 10.75
C ASN A 16 -0.33 7.77 10.37
N VAL A 17 -1.21 7.08 9.64
CA VAL A 17 -0.96 5.73 9.13
C VAL A 17 0.21 5.72 8.15
N PHE A 18 0.22 6.64 7.17
CA PHE A 18 1.31 6.77 6.21
C PHE A 18 2.64 7.11 6.90
N ASP A 19 2.64 8.09 7.80
CA ASP A 19 3.83 8.52 8.54
C ASP A 19 4.40 7.37 9.39
N LYS A 20 3.54 6.58 10.03
CA LYS A 20 3.94 5.39 10.81
C LYS A 20 4.57 4.32 9.92
N LEU A 21 3.99 4.02 8.76
CA LEU A 21 4.58 3.10 7.78
C LEU A 21 5.94 3.60 7.26
N LYS A 22 6.07 4.90 6.98
CA LYS A 22 7.35 5.52 6.60
C LYS A 22 8.39 5.39 7.69
N MET A 23 8.02 5.65 8.95
CA MET A 23 8.92 5.52 10.10
C MET A 23 9.43 4.09 10.26
N LEU A 24 8.53 3.10 10.27
CA LEU A 24 8.88 1.67 10.40
C LEU A 24 9.80 1.24 9.25
N ASN A 25 9.47 1.64 8.03
CA ASN A 25 10.30 1.34 6.86
C ASN A 25 11.69 1.99 6.93
N SER A 26 11.82 3.21 7.43
CA SER A 26 13.11 3.87 7.61
C SER A 26 13.98 3.17 8.67
N LYS A 27 13.36 2.63 9.72
CA LYS A 27 14.06 1.91 10.79
C LYS A 27 14.60 0.55 10.34
N SER A 28 13.75 -0.25 9.69
CA SER A 28 14.06 -1.65 9.35
C SER A 28 14.47 -1.84 7.88
N LYS A 29 14.35 -0.81 7.05
CA LYS A 29 14.70 -0.80 5.61
C LYS A 29 14.00 -1.89 4.79
N TYR A 30 12.74 -2.21 5.10
CA TYR A 30 11.98 -3.25 4.40
C TYR A 30 11.89 -3.01 2.89
N LEU A 31 11.54 -1.78 2.48
CA LEU A 31 11.30 -1.42 1.10
C LEU A 31 12.17 -0.22 0.70
N PRO A 32 12.60 -0.15 -0.57
CA PRO A 32 13.41 0.97 -1.05
C PRO A 32 12.65 2.30 -0.97
N GLU A 33 11.33 2.26 -1.15
CA GLU A 33 10.51 3.46 -1.12
C GLU A 33 9.04 3.13 -0.83
N ILE A 34 8.38 4.04 -0.10
CA ILE A 34 6.93 4.10 0.09
C ILE A 34 6.47 5.48 -0.36
N LYS A 35 5.52 5.51 -1.31
CA LYS A 35 4.92 6.73 -1.86
C LYS A 35 3.46 6.85 -1.47
N ILE A 36 3.00 8.09 -1.44
CA ILE A 36 1.61 8.45 -1.30
C ILE A 36 1.10 9.06 -2.61
N ARG A 37 -0.18 8.90 -2.92
CA ARG A 37 -0.84 9.63 -4.00
C ARG A 37 -2.23 10.11 -3.59
N GLY A 38 -2.78 10.99 -4.42
CA GLY A 38 -4.15 11.46 -4.30
C GLY A 38 -5.18 10.35 -4.48
N LYS A 39 -6.37 10.62 -3.94
CA LYS A 39 -7.56 9.79 -4.02
C LYS A 39 -7.88 9.40 -5.47
N ALA A 40 -8.24 8.13 -5.69
CA ALA A 40 -8.84 7.69 -6.94
C ALA A 40 -9.91 6.62 -6.71
N LYS A 41 -10.75 6.43 -7.72
CA LYS A 41 -11.81 5.41 -7.76
C LYS A 41 -11.35 4.20 -8.56
N ASN A 42 -10.31 3.52 -8.09
CA ASN A 42 -9.65 2.41 -8.81
C ASN A 42 -9.63 1.08 -8.05
N SER A 43 -10.31 1.01 -6.90
CA SER A 43 -10.49 -0.23 -6.12
C SER A 43 -11.62 -0.03 -5.09
N ASP A 44 -12.00 -1.09 -4.40
CA ASP A 44 -13.19 -1.15 -3.52
C ASP A 44 -13.18 -0.14 -2.39
N HIS A 45 -11.98 0.23 -1.91
CA HIS A 45 -11.78 1.21 -0.83
C HIS A 45 -12.47 2.57 -1.05
N PHE A 46 -12.75 2.97 -2.29
CA PHE A 46 -13.28 4.29 -2.62
C PHE A 46 -14.60 4.59 -1.90
N TYR A 47 -15.57 3.68 -2.00
CA TYR A 47 -16.92 3.92 -1.47
C TYR A 47 -16.96 3.92 0.06
N PHE A 48 -16.06 3.16 0.72
CA PHE A 48 -15.88 3.24 2.17
C PHE A 48 -15.35 4.62 2.57
N GLY A 49 -14.35 5.12 1.85
CA GLY A 49 -13.82 6.46 2.02
C GLY A 49 -14.86 7.58 1.86
N GLU A 50 -15.72 7.47 0.83
CA GLU A 50 -16.84 8.40 0.60
C GLU A 50 -17.83 8.45 1.76
N LYS A 51 -17.93 7.37 2.54
CA LYS A 51 -18.82 7.25 3.70
C LYS A 51 -18.16 7.62 5.03
N GLY A 52 -16.93 8.15 5.02
CA GLY A 52 -16.24 8.53 6.25
C GLY A 52 -15.46 7.39 6.91
N ILE A 53 -15.45 6.19 6.34
CA ILE A 53 -14.76 5.03 6.90
C ILE A 53 -13.26 5.15 6.56
N PRO A 54 -12.35 5.17 7.56
CA PRO A 54 -10.92 5.21 7.30
C PRO A 54 -10.49 4.05 6.41
N SER A 55 -10.01 4.38 5.21
CA SER A 55 -9.71 3.39 4.18
C SER A 55 -8.39 3.76 3.50
N ILE A 56 -7.51 2.78 3.39
CA ILE A 56 -6.27 2.87 2.64
C ILE A 56 -6.25 1.79 1.58
N PHE A 57 -5.71 2.10 0.41
CA PHE A 57 -5.42 1.12 -0.62
C PHE A 57 -3.93 1.09 -0.89
N ILE A 58 -3.35 -0.11 -0.86
CA ILE A 58 -1.92 -0.34 -0.94
C ILE A 58 -1.67 -1.25 -2.13
N TYR A 59 -0.69 -0.90 -2.95
CA TYR A 59 -0.24 -1.75 -4.05
C TYR A 59 1.25 -1.54 -4.32
N SER A 60 1.92 -2.59 -4.79
CA SER A 60 3.32 -2.51 -5.20
C SER A 60 3.45 -1.90 -6.59
N MET A 61 4.60 -1.27 -6.83
CA MET A 61 4.99 -0.78 -8.16
C MET A 61 6.10 -1.67 -8.72
N GLY A 62 6.03 -1.94 -10.02
CA GLY A 62 6.92 -2.87 -10.72
C GLY A 62 6.20 -4.17 -11.12
N GLY A 63 6.90 -5.07 -11.81
CA GLY A 63 6.34 -6.31 -12.35
C GLY A 63 6.16 -6.28 -13.86
N GLY A 64 5.82 -7.43 -14.46
CA GLY A 64 5.74 -7.61 -15.91
C GLY A 64 4.61 -6.87 -16.62
N GLY A 65 3.72 -6.20 -15.88
CA GLY A 65 2.64 -5.39 -16.44
C GLY A 65 1.44 -6.17 -16.96
N TYR A 66 1.35 -7.47 -16.66
CA TYR A 66 0.27 -8.36 -17.14
C TYR A 66 -1.07 -8.22 -16.40
N TYR A 67 -1.37 -7.05 -15.84
CA TYR A 67 -2.65 -6.83 -15.15
C TYR A 67 -3.82 -6.91 -16.14
N HIS A 68 -4.80 -7.78 -15.88
CA HIS A 68 -5.89 -8.16 -16.80
C HIS A 68 -5.43 -8.76 -18.14
N ASP A 69 -4.29 -9.45 -18.14
CA ASP A 69 -3.74 -10.09 -19.33
C ASP A 69 -3.61 -11.62 -19.13
N VAL A 70 -3.69 -12.38 -20.23
CA VAL A 70 -3.55 -13.85 -20.23
C VAL A 70 -2.18 -14.34 -19.76
N PHE A 71 -1.18 -13.46 -19.72
CA PHE A 71 0.15 -13.72 -19.18
C PHE A 71 0.27 -13.46 -17.68
N ASP A 72 -0.82 -13.09 -16.98
CA ASP A 72 -0.87 -13.08 -15.52
C ASP A 72 -0.85 -14.52 -14.98
N LYS A 73 0.36 -15.04 -14.78
CA LYS A 73 0.61 -16.43 -14.41
C LYS A 73 1.61 -16.47 -13.28
N ALA A 74 1.53 -17.52 -12.46
CA ALA A 74 2.47 -17.72 -11.35
C ALA A 74 3.95 -17.64 -11.81
N ALA A 75 4.27 -18.19 -12.98
CA ALA A 75 5.62 -18.19 -13.52
C ALA A 75 6.14 -16.80 -13.98
N THR A 76 5.25 -15.84 -14.25
CA THR A 76 5.61 -14.47 -14.67
C THR A 76 5.55 -13.48 -13.50
N LEU A 77 5.08 -13.92 -12.33
CA LEU A 77 4.93 -13.08 -11.15
C LEU A 77 6.29 -12.84 -10.49
N SER A 78 6.65 -11.56 -10.31
CA SER A 78 7.79 -11.20 -9.48
C SER A 78 7.33 -11.12 -8.02
N LEU A 79 7.91 -11.96 -7.16
CA LEU A 79 7.71 -11.92 -5.71
C LEU A 79 8.74 -11.04 -5.00
N THR A 80 9.47 -10.21 -5.75
CA THR A 80 10.51 -9.33 -5.19
C THR A 80 9.91 -8.40 -4.13
N ASN A 81 10.48 -8.45 -2.91
CA ASN A 81 10.01 -7.72 -1.72
C ASN A 81 8.62 -8.13 -1.19
N PHE A 82 8.08 -9.27 -1.60
CA PHE A 82 6.82 -9.77 -1.04
C PHE A 82 6.94 -9.95 0.48
N GLU A 83 7.94 -10.69 0.95
CA GLU A 83 8.17 -10.96 2.36
C GLU A 83 8.45 -9.66 3.14
N ASN A 84 9.26 -8.76 2.58
CA ASN A 84 9.56 -7.47 3.19
C ASN A 84 8.31 -6.60 3.35
N THR A 85 7.41 -6.61 2.35
CA THR A 85 6.13 -5.91 2.42
C THR A 85 5.26 -6.53 3.52
N ALA A 86 5.20 -7.86 3.61
CA ALA A 86 4.48 -8.54 4.67
C ALA A 86 5.01 -8.18 6.06
N GLN A 87 6.33 -8.19 6.26
CA GLN A 87 6.96 -7.82 7.53
C GLN A 87 6.67 -6.37 7.92
N LEU A 88 6.75 -5.43 6.98
CA LEU A 88 6.37 -4.03 7.25
C LEU A 88 4.92 -3.91 7.74
N LEU A 89 3.98 -4.65 7.14
CA LEU A 89 2.56 -4.61 7.53
C LEU A 89 2.32 -5.29 8.88
N ILE A 90 3.02 -6.40 9.16
CA ILE A 90 2.99 -7.07 10.47
C ILE A 90 3.48 -6.12 11.57
N ASP A 91 4.65 -5.50 11.38
CA ASP A 91 5.21 -4.51 12.30
C ASP A 91 4.28 -3.32 12.51
N PHE A 92 3.62 -2.85 11.44
CA PHE A 92 2.66 -1.77 11.53
C PHE A 92 1.47 -2.11 12.43
N VAL A 93 0.94 -3.33 12.32
CA VAL A 93 -0.18 -3.81 13.15
C VAL A 93 0.26 -4.08 14.60
N GLN A 94 1.48 -4.58 14.80
CA GLN A 94 2.00 -4.92 16.13
C GLN A 94 2.52 -3.72 16.92
N SER A 95 3.03 -2.70 16.24
CA SER A 95 3.40 -1.44 16.89
C SER A 95 2.14 -0.74 17.39
N LYS A 96 2.07 -0.46 18.70
CA LYS A 96 0.98 0.34 19.29
C LYS A 96 1.26 1.82 19.04
#